data_AF-A0A392UJQ3-F1
#
_entry.id   AF-A0A392UJQ3-F1
#
_cell.length_a   1.000
_cell.length_b   1.000
_cell.length_c   1.000
_cell.angle_alpha   90.00
_cell.angle_beta   90.00
_cell.angle_gamma   90.00
#
_symmetry.space_group_name_H-M   'P 1'
#
loop_
_entity.id
_entity.type
_entity.pdbx_description
1 polymer ?
#
loop_
_entity_poly.entity_id
_entity_poly.type
_entity_poly.pdbx_seq_one_letter_code
_entity_poly.pdbx_strand_id
1 'polypeptide(L)' 'RIGGLDITRTRMTLQLADKSITHPSGIAEDVLVEVDKFMFPIDFVVMDIEEDDDVPLI' A
#
# COMPACT_ATOMS: atom_id res chain seq x y z
N ARG A 1 -3.04 12.46 0.71
CA ARG A 1 -1.72 12.43 1.41
C ARG A 1 -1.90 11.52 2.62
N ILE A 2 -1.35 10.32 2.59
CA ILE A 2 -1.39 9.39 3.73
C ILE A 2 -0.29 9.81 4.68
N GLY A 3 -0.64 10.27 5.88
CA GLY A 3 0.30 10.49 6.99
C GLY A 3 1.47 11.46 6.76
N GLY A 4 1.55 12.12 5.60
CA GLY A 4 2.71 12.95 5.26
C GLY A 4 3.45 12.50 4.00
N LEU A 5 3.27 11.25 3.58
CA LEU A 5 4.00 10.57 2.52
C LEU A 5 3.66 11.10 1.12
N ASP A 6 4.69 11.19 0.29
CA ASP A 6 4.54 11.40 -1.15
C ASP A 6 4.26 10.07 -1.83
N ILE A 7 3.18 10.06 -2.60
CA ILE A 7 2.72 8.87 -3.31
C ILE A 7 2.90 9.15 -4.80
N THR A 8 3.83 8.44 -5.42
CA THR A 8 4.12 8.57 -6.84
C THR A 8 3.16 7.70 -7.63
N ARG A 9 2.45 8.29 -8.60
CA ARG A 9 1.56 7.54 -9.49
C ARG A 9 2.34 6.44 -10.22
N THR A 10 1.77 5.25 -10.25
CA THR A 10 2.32 4.10 -10.98
C THR A 10 1.40 3.68 -12.12
N ARG A 11 1.96 2.97 -13.10
CA ARG A 11 1.19 2.30 -14.19
C ARG A 11 1.06 0.80 -13.94
N MET A 12 1.39 0.36 -12.73
CA MET A 12 1.26 -1.04 -12.30
C MET A 12 -0.21 -1.45 -12.29
N THR A 13 -0.44 -2.74 -12.54
CA THR A 13 -1.73 -3.41 -12.36
C THR A 13 -1.48 -4.63 -11.49
N LEU A 14 -2.34 -4.87 -10.51
CA LEU A 14 -2.25 -6.01 -9.60
C LEU A 14 -3.44 -6.94 -9.80
N GLN A 15 -3.19 -8.24 -9.69
CA GLN A 15 -4.25 -9.25 -9.58
C GLN A 15 -4.33 -9.70 -8.12
N LEU A 16 -5.50 -9.55 -7.52
CA LEU A 16 -5.77 -9.96 -6.14
C LEU A 16 -6.09 -11.46 -6.05
N ALA A 17 -6.13 -12.01 -4.84
CA ALA A 17 -6.38 -13.43 -4.60
C ALA A 17 -7.78 -13.90 -5.07
N ASP A 18 -8.74 -12.99 -5.08
CA ASP A 18 -10.09 -13.17 -5.64
C ASP A 18 -10.11 -13.11 -7.18
N LYS A 19 -8.94 -12.93 -7.81
CA LYS A 19 -8.70 -12.78 -9.25
C LYS A 19 -9.17 -11.45 -9.84
N SER A 20 -9.66 -10.52 -9.02
CA SER A 20 -9.96 -9.17 -9.47
C SER A 20 -8.66 -8.45 -9.87
N ILE A 21 -8.80 -7.49 -10.78
CA ILE A 21 -7.68 -6.67 -11.26
C ILE A 21 -7.86 -5.26 -10.73
N THR A 22 -6.84 -4.73 -10.04
CA THR A 22 -6.85 -3.38 -9.48
C THR A 22 -5.68 -2.54 -9.97
N HIS A 23 -5.89 -1.22 -9.99
CA HIS A 23 -4.88 -0.22 -10.33
C HIS A 23 -4.53 0.53 -9.05
N PRO A 24 -3.30 0.35 -8.51
CA PRO A 24 -2.89 1.06 -7.32
C PRO A 24 -2.90 2.57 -7.50
N SER A 25 -3.16 3.29 -6.42
CA SER A 25 -3.12 4.75 -6.36
C SER A 25 -1.70 5.27 -6.56
N GLY A 26 -0.70 4.51 -6.11
CA GLY A 26 0.70 4.80 -6.35
C GLY A 26 1.66 3.95 -5.53
N ILE A 27 2.91 4.37 -5.49
CA ILE A 27 3.97 3.80 -4.66
C ILE A 27 4.42 4.87 -3.67
N ALA A 28 4.50 4.51 -2.39
CA ALA A 28 5.17 5.30 -1.37
C ALA A 28 6.58 4.73 -1.19
N GLU A 29 7.59 5.50 -1.58
CA GLU A 29 8.99 5.09 -1.56
C GLU A 29 9.66 5.47 -0.22
N ASP A 30 10.67 4.70 0.18
CA ASP A 30 11.53 4.97 1.36
C ASP A 30 10.76 5.20 2.68
N VAL A 31 9.64 4.49 2.88
CA VAL A 31 8.89 4.56 4.13
C VAL A 31 9.66 3.84 5.22
N LEU A 32 10.01 4.55 6.29
CA LEU A 32 10.71 3.97 7.43
C LEU A 32 9.76 3.15 8.30
N VAL A 33 10.02 1.85 8.41
CA VAL A 33 9.23 0.90 9.20
C VAL A 33 10.07 0.33 10.33
N GLU A 34 9.51 0.32 11.53
CA GLU A 34 10.13 -0.30 12.70
C GLU A 34 9.80 -1.80 12.73
N VAL A 35 10.83 -2.63 12.80
CA VAL A 35 10.72 -4.07 13.03
C VAL A 35 11.58 -4.43 14.24
N ASP A 36 10.92 -4.78 15.34
CA ASP A 36 11.51 -4.94 16.68
C ASP A 36 12.23 -3.66 17.16
N LYS A 37 13.53 -3.53 16.91
CA LYS A 37 14.36 -2.38 17.30
C LYS A 37 15.06 -1.71 16.14
N PHE A 38 14.75 -2.13 14.92
CA PHE A 38 15.44 -1.71 13.70
C PHE A 38 14.50 -0.94 12.79
N MET A 39 15.04 0.07 12.12
CA MET A 39 14.32 0.90 11.14
C MET A 39 14.80 0.54 9.74
N PHE A 40 13.88 0.17 8.86
CA PHE A 40 14.18 -0.13 7.47
C PHE A 40 13.39 0.77 6.52
N PRO A 41 14.02 1.35 5.49
CA PRO A 41 13.29 1.95 4.39
C PRO A 41 12.67 0.84 3.54
N ILE A 42 11.37 0.94 3.28
CA ILE A 42 10.60 -0.02 2.49
C ILE A 42 9.66 0.74 1.56
N ASP A 43 9.52 0.23 0.33
CA ASP A 43 8.56 0.75 -0.64
C ASP A 43 7.22 0.03 -0.50
N PHE A 44 6.12 0.79 -0.56
CA PHE A 44 4.77 0.28 -0.44
C PHE A 44 3.93 0.60 -1.67
N VAL A 45 3.19 -0.39 -2.15
CA VAL A 45 2.12 -0.16 -3.13
C VAL A 45 0.86 0.25 -2.38
N VAL A 46 0.36 1.46 -2.67
CA VAL A 46 -0.82 2.03 -2.04
C VAL A 46 -2.04 1.79 -2.92
N MET A 47 -3.10 1.22 -2.35
CA MET A 47 -4.37 0.97 -3.01
C MET A 47 -5.51 1.60 -2.21
N ASP A 48 -6.47 2.21 -2.90
CA ASP A 48 -7.75 2.58 -2.31
C ASP A 48 -8.69 1.38 -2.44
N ILE A 49 -9.13 0.85 -1.30
CA ILE A 49 -10.06 -0.28 -1.20
C ILE A 49 -11.26 0.14 -0.37
N GLU A 50 -12.43 -0.39 -0.69
CA GLU A 50 -13.61 -0.20 0.15
C GLU A 50 -13.43 -0.94 1.48
N GLU A 51 -13.93 -0.34 2.55
CA GLU A 51 -13.94 -0.97 3.87
C GLU A 51 -14.95 -2.13 3.82
N ASP A 52 -14.48 -3.33 4.16
CA ASP A 52 -15.30 -4.53 4.23
C ASP A 52 -15.44 -4.92 5.71
N ASP A 53 -16.65 -4.78 6.25
CA ASP A 53 -16.97 -5.10 7.64
C ASP A 53 -16.69 -6.59 7.98
N ASP A 54 -16.75 -7.48 6.98
CA ASP A 54 -16.50 -8.92 7.14
C ASP A 54 -15.00 -9.26 7.04
N VAL A 55 -14.19 -8.36 6.46
CA VAL A 55 -12.74 -8.54 6.29
C VAL A 55 -12.00 -7.34 6.88
N PRO A 56 -11.73 -7.35 8.19
CA PRO A 56 -11.00 -6.26 8.82
C PRO A 56 -9.62 -6.09 8.17
N LEU A 57 -9.30 -4.84 7.84
CA LEU A 57 -7.97 -4.44 7.43
C LEU A 57 -7.08 -4.44 8.69
N ILE A 58 -6.29 -5.51 8.84
CA ILE A 58 -5.26 -5.81 9.86
C ILE A 58 -5.33 -5.06 11.20
#